data_AF-A0A0J9EVZ6-F1
#
_entry.id   AF-A0A0J9EVZ6-F1
#
_cell.length_a   1.000
_cell.length_b   1.000
_cell.length_c   1.000
_cell.angle_alpha   90.00
_cell.angle_beta   90.00
_cell.angle_gamma   90.00
#
_symmetry.space_group_name_H-M   'P 1'
#
loop_
_entity.id
_entity.type
_entity.pdbx_description
1 polymer ?
#
loop_
_entity_poly.entity_id
_entity_poly.type
_entity_poly.pdbx_seq_one_letter_code
_entity_poly.pdbx_strand_id
1 'polypeptide(L)'
;MLNQSLAVKVPAQFTSQMCPRCGYISKKNRPNQGLTFKCECCGYTLHADLVGARNVAMRTLLVRQDWASTGILSVSPDVSDEETKAKNLQRFLELRWSPDTSPDLSVSGSG
;
A
#
# COMPACT_ATOMS: atom_id res chain seq x y z
N MET A 1 17.27 18.94 12.44
CA MET A 1 16.61 18.17 13.51
C MET A 1 15.39 17.50 12.89
N LEU A 2 15.33 16.17 12.87
CA LEU A 2 14.08 15.44 12.58
C LEU A 2 13.47 15.07 13.92
N ASN A 3 12.25 15.56 14.13
CA ASN A 3 11.55 15.53 15.40
C ASN A 3 11.04 14.10 15.62
N GLN A 4 11.78 13.27 16.35
CA GLN A 4 11.36 11.94 16.86
C GLN A 4 10.62 11.03 15.85
N SER A 5 10.97 11.08 14.57
CA SER A 5 10.24 10.36 13.51
C SER A 5 10.89 9.01 13.21
N LEU A 6 10.09 7.94 13.15
CA LEU A 6 10.54 6.59 12.82
C LEU A 6 10.38 6.29 11.32
N ALA A 7 11.48 5.93 10.66
CA ALA A 7 11.48 5.42 9.29
C ALA A 7 11.56 3.88 9.26
N VAL A 8 10.78 3.24 8.40
CA VAL A 8 10.69 1.79 8.27
C VAL A 8 10.85 1.39 6.81
N LYS A 9 11.63 0.34 6.54
CA LYS A 9 11.75 -0.24 5.20
C LYS A 9 10.60 -1.20 4.95
N VAL A 10 9.97 -1.08 3.79
CA VAL A 10 8.95 -2.01 3.30
C VAL A 10 9.29 -2.44 1.88
N PRO A 11 8.96 -3.69 1.47
CA PRO A 11 9.15 -4.11 0.09
C PRO A 11 8.42 -3.18 -0.88
N ALA A 12 9.08 -2.76 -1.96
CA ALA A 12 8.51 -1.87 -2.97
C ALA A 12 7.81 -2.63 -4.13
N GLN A 13 7.88 -3.96 -4.13
CA GLN A 13 7.41 -4.79 -5.24
C GLN A 13 5.90 -4.60 -5.47
N PHE A 14 5.55 -4.37 -6.74
CA PHE A 14 4.18 -4.22 -7.25
C PHE A 14 3.33 -3.13 -6.60
N THR A 15 3.91 -2.21 -5.82
CA THR A 15 3.16 -1.16 -5.11
C THR A 15 2.41 -0.22 -6.07
N SER A 16 2.88 -0.04 -7.30
CA SER A 16 2.21 0.78 -8.31
C SER A 16 1.28 -0.01 -9.26
N GLN A 17 1.21 -1.34 -9.12
CA GLN A 17 0.44 -2.27 -9.96
C GLN A 17 -0.67 -3.00 -9.20
N MET A 18 -0.56 -3.09 -7.87
CA MET A 18 -1.56 -3.69 -6.99
C MET A 18 -2.70 -2.70 -6.71
N CYS A 19 -3.93 -3.13 -6.96
CA CYS A 19 -5.10 -2.36 -6.58
C CYS A 19 -5.22 -2.29 -5.05
N PRO A 20 -5.23 -1.08 -4.45
CA PRO A 20 -5.36 -0.96 -3.01
C PRO A 20 -6.76 -1.35 -2.54
N ARG A 21 -7.79 -1.30 -3.41
CA ARG A 21 -9.17 -1.65 -3.05
C ARG A 21 -9.41 -3.17 -3.01
N CYS A 22 -8.94 -3.91 -4.01
CA CYS A 22 -9.27 -5.34 -4.18
C CYS A 22 -8.06 -6.28 -4.17
N GLY A 23 -6.83 -5.78 -4.15
CA GLY A 23 -5.61 -6.58 -4.16
C GLY A 23 -5.16 -7.08 -5.54
N TYR A 24 -5.95 -6.93 -6.59
CA TYR A 24 -5.59 -7.41 -7.92
C TYR A 24 -4.33 -6.73 -8.47
N ILE A 25 -3.34 -7.54 -8.88
CA ILE A 25 -2.07 -7.08 -9.47
C ILE A 25 -2.09 -7.32 -10.97
N SER A 26 -1.87 -6.26 -11.76
CA SER A 26 -1.69 -6.36 -13.20
C SER A 26 -0.84 -5.20 -13.68
N LYS A 27 0.09 -5.47 -14.62
CA LYS A 27 0.84 -4.41 -15.32
C LYS A 27 -0.11 -3.47 -16.06
N LYS A 28 -1.21 -4.00 -16.59
CA LYS A 28 -2.23 -3.24 -17.32
C LYS A 28 -3.04 -2.31 -16.41
N ASN A 29 -2.93 -2.43 -15.09
CA ASN A 29 -3.50 -1.45 -14.17
C ASN A 29 -2.82 -0.06 -14.30
N ARG A 30 -1.64 0.04 -14.94
CA ARG A 30 -0.94 1.28 -15.31
C ARG A 30 -0.84 1.41 -16.85
N PRO A 31 -1.90 1.80 -17.56
CA PRO A 31 -1.84 2.00 -19.01
C PRO A 31 -0.98 3.22 -19.39
N ASN A 32 -0.50 3.26 -20.64
CA ASN A 32 0.12 4.44 -21.28
C ASN A 32 1.21 5.14 -20.45
N GLN A 33 2.26 4.41 -20.06
CA GLN A 33 3.39 4.93 -19.26
C GLN A 33 3.04 5.36 -17.81
N GLY A 34 1.80 5.18 -17.35
CA GLY A 34 1.50 4.96 -15.93
C GLY A 34 1.30 6.20 -15.06
N LEU A 35 0.87 7.34 -15.61
CA LEU A 35 0.41 8.48 -14.79
C LEU A 35 -0.88 8.14 -14.04
N THR A 36 -1.79 7.45 -14.72
CA THR A 36 -3.08 7.01 -14.17
C THR A 36 -3.04 5.53 -13.85
N PHE A 37 -3.71 5.15 -12.77
CA PHE A 37 -4.00 3.78 -12.41
C PHE A 37 -5.48 3.49 -12.65
N LYS A 38 -5.81 2.36 -13.27
CA LYS A 38 -7.17 1.82 -13.42
C LYS A 38 -7.16 0.32 -13.20
N CYS A 39 -7.78 -0.16 -12.13
CA CYS A 39 -7.86 -1.59 -11.86
C CYS A 39 -8.73 -2.29 -12.90
N GLU A 40 -8.20 -3.31 -13.58
CA GLU A 40 -8.98 -4.12 -14.53
C GLU A 40 -10.01 -5.03 -13.84
N CYS A 41 -9.82 -5.34 -12.55
CA CYS A 41 -10.71 -6.22 -11.79
C CYS A 41 -11.92 -5.48 -11.20
N CYS A 42 -11.71 -4.35 -10.53
CA CYS A 42 -12.79 -3.62 -9.83
C CYS A 42 -13.06 -2.21 -10.36
N GLY A 43 -12.37 -1.77 -11.42
CA GLY A 43 -12.57 -0.44 -12.01
C GLY A 43 -11.99 0.75 -11.22
N TYR A 44 -11.40 0.50 -10.04
CA TYR A 44 -10.84 1.56 -9.19
C TYR A 44 -9.81 2.41 -9.93
N THR A 45 -9.99 3.73 -9.92
CA THR A 45 -9.17 4.68 -10.68
C THR A 45 -8.59 5.76 -9.76
N LEU A 46 -7.30 6.08 -9.93
CA LEU A 46 -6.60 7.14 -9.21
C LEU A 46 -5.29 7.52 -9.93
N HIS A 47 -4.64 8.62 -9.53
CA HIS A 47 -3.24 8.85 -9.88
C HIS A 47 -2.35 7.71 -9.36
N ALA A 48 -1.43 7.23 -10.19
CA ALA A 48 -0.71 6.01 -9.88
C ALA A 48 0.33 6.17 -8.76
N ASP A 49 0.82 7.38 -8.52
CA ASP A 49 1.70 7.67 -7.38
C ASP A 49 0.92 7.70 -6.05
N LEU A 50 -0.34 8.15 -6.06
CA LEU A 50 -1.21 8.06 -4.88
C LEU A 50 -1.55 6.59 -4.56
N VAL A 51 -1.72 5.75 -5.58
CA VAL A 51 -1.86 4.29 -5.41
C VAL A 51 -0.60 3.70 -4.78
N GLY A 52 0.58 4.06 -5.31
CA GLY A 52 1.87 3.66 -4.75
C GLY A 52 2.01 4.07 -3.28
N ALA A 53 1.71 5.33 -2.96
CA ALA A 53 1.77 5.86 -1.61
C ALA A 53 0.81 5.13 -0.64
N ARG A 54 -0.42 4.84 -1.05
CA ARG A 54 -1.38 4.07 -0.23
C ARG A 54 -0.89 2.66 0.05
N ASN A 55 -0.36 1.98 -0.96
CA ASN A 55 0.21 0.65 -0.78
C ASN A 55 1.41 0.68 0.18
N VAL A 56 2.31 1.65 0.05
CA VAL A 56 3.44 1.83 0.99
C VAL A 56 2.95 2.14 2.41
N ALA A 57 1.93 2.99 2.55
CA ALA A 57 1.34 3.34 3.84
C ALA A 57 0.74 2.11 4.54
N MET A 58 -0.07 1.31 3.83
CA MET A 58 -0.66 0.08 4.41
C MET A 58 0.42 -0.91 4.84
N ARG A 59 1.47 -1.11 4.02
CA ARG A 59 2.61 -1.97 4.40
C ARG A 59 3.32 -1.45 5.66
N THR A 60 3.53 -0.14 5.74
CA THR A 60 4.15 0.50 6.91
C THR A 60 3.29 0.34 8.16
N LEU A 61 1.97 0.53 8.05
CA LEU A 61 1.04 0.34 9.16
C LEU A 61 1.06 -1.10 9.66
N LEU A 62 1.11 -2.07 8.76
CA LEU A 62 1.21 -3.48 9.14
C LEU A 62 2.52 -3.77 9.91
N VAL A 63 3.66 -3.25 9.45
CA VAL A 63 4.93 -3.41 10.18
C VAL A 63 4.90 -2.71 11.55
N ARG A 64 4.24 -1.55 11.65
CA ARG A 64 4.04 -0.87 12.94
C ARG A 64 3.16 -1.67 13.89
N GLN A 65 2.12 -2.32 13.39
CA GLN A 65 1.25 -3.19 14.20
C GLN A 65 2.03 -4.38 14.75
N ASP A 66 2.81 -5.08 13.92
CA ASP A 66 3.70 -6.16 14.36
C ASP A 66 4.65 -5.70 15.47
N TRP A 67 5.29 -4.54 15.26
CA TRP A 67 6.22 -4.01 16.23
C TRP A 67 5.52 -3.70 17.56
N ALA A 68 4.34 -3.07 17.52
CA ALA A 68 3.55 -2.80 18.71
C ALA A 68 3.11 -4.08 19.43
N SER A 69 2.78 -5.14 18.71
CA SER A 69 2.33 -6.40 19.30
C SER A 69 3.46 -7.30 19.81
N THR A 70 4.62 -7.29 19.17
CA THR A 70 5.73 -8.22 19.47
C THR A 70 6.91 -7.57 20.18
N GLY A 71 7.00 -6.24 20.17
CA GLY A 71 8.20 -5.50 20.58
C GLY A 71 9.36 -5.62 19.61
N ILE A 72 9.23 -6.42 18.54
CA ILE A 72 10.29 -6.70 17.57
C ILE A 72 10.05 -5.87 16.32
N LEU A 73 10.97 -4.94 16.05
CA LEU A 73 11.00 -4.24 14.78
C LEU A 73 11.75 -5.12 13.77
N SER A 74 11.06 -6.06 13.12
CA SER A 74 11.66 -6.89 12.08
C SER A 74 11.79 -6.08 10.78
N VAL A 75 12.85 -5.25 10.68
CA VAL A 75 13.06 -4.24 9.62
C VAL A 75 13.80 -4.71 8.38
N SER A 76 14.28 -5.94 8.34
CA SER A 76 14.99 -6.46 7.16
C SER A 76 14.18 -7.57 6.53
N PRO A 77 13.39 -7.28 5.48
CA PRO A 77 12.90 -8.36 4.63
C PRO A 77 14.14 -9.08 4.08
N ASP A 78 14.24 -10.37 4.35
CA ASP A 78 15.22 -11.21 3.68
C ASP A 78 14.89 -11.19 2.17
N VAL A 79 15.87 -10.77 1.37
CA VAL A 79 15.76 -10.60 -0.09
C VAL A 79 16.81 -11.42 -0.82
N SER A 80 17.40 -12.39 -0.12
CA SER A 80 18.47 -13.25 -0.63
C SER A 80 18.05 -14.04 -1.87
N ASP A 81 16.79 -14.49 -1.94
CA ASP A 81 16.26 -15.25 -3.09
C ASP A 81 14.82 -14.85 -3.49
N GLU A 82 14.42 -15.31 -4.69
CA GLU A 82 13.11 -15.02 -5.28
C GLU A 82 11.95 -15.63 -4.47
N GLU A 83 12.16 -16.78 -3.82
CA GLU A 83 11.15 -17.42 -2.99
C GLU A 83 10.83 -16.56 -1.76
N THR A 84 11.86 -15.99 -1.15
CA THR A 84 11.75 -15.11 0.01
C THR A 84 11.12 -13.78 -0.37
N LYS A 85 11.44 -13.24 -1.56
CA LYS A 85 10.72 -12.08 -2.12
C LYS A 85 9.23 -12.38 -2.33
N ALA A 86 8.89 -13.57 -2.84
CA ALA A 86 7.51 -13.99 -3.06
C ALA A 86 6.72 -14.16 -1.75
N LYS A 87 7.32 -14.79 -0.73
CA LYS A 87 6.71 -14.92 0.61
C LYS A 87 6.45 -13.56 1.26
N ASN A 88 7.42 -12.64 1.16
CA ASN A 88 7.25 -11.27 1.63
C ASN A 88 6.12 -10.54 0.90
N LEU A 89 5.95 -10.76 -0.40
CA LEU A 89 4.85 -10.18 -1.17
C LEU A 89 3.49 -10.73 -0.71
N GLN A 90 3.38 -12.04 -0.47
CA GLN A 90 2.14 -12.71 -0.09
C GLN A 90 1.50 -12.08 1.15
N ARG A 91 2.32 -11.71 2.12
CA ARG A 91 1.89 -11.01 3.34
C ARG A 91 1.09 -9.72 3.08
N PHE A 92 1.37 -9.03 1.97
CA PHE A 92 0.72 -7.75 1.65
C PHE A 92 -0.45 -7.89 0.67
N LEU A 93 -0.65 -9.08 0.09
CA LEU A 93 -1.71 -9.31 -0.90
C LEU A 93 -3.11 -9.21 -0.31
N GLU A 94 -3.27 -9.34 1.01
CA GLU A 94 -4.57 -9.22 1.69
C GLU A 94 -4.87 -7.79 2.18
N LEU A 95 -3.92 -6.85 2.07
CA LEU A 95 -4.16 -5.47 2.51
C LEU A 95 -5.18 -4.76 1.60
N ARG A 96 -6.21 -4.17 2.21
CA ARG A 96 -7.27 -3.44 1.51
C ARG A 96 -7.40 -2.05 2.10
N TRP A 97 -7.29 -1.04 1.24
CA TRP A 97 -7.61 0.34 1.55
C TRP A 97 -9.13 0.50 1.49
N SER A 98 -9.76 0.76 2.63
CA SER A 98 -11.17 1.16 2.64
C SER A 98 -11.30 2.61 2.14
N PRO A 99 -12.22 2.90 1.21
CA PRO A 99 -12.54 4.27 0.82
C PRO A 99 -13.30 5.04 1.91
N ASP A 100 -13.89 4.35 2.89
CA ASP A 100 -14.82 4.90 3.88
C ASP A 100 -14.15 5.78 4.95
N THR A 101 -12.81 5.79 4.99
CA THR A 101 -12.02 6.59 5.95
C THR A 101 -11.69 8.01 5.47
N SER A 102 -12.17 8.43 4.30
CA SER A 102 -12.14 9.84 3.93
C SER A 102 -13.32 10.54 4.59
N PRO A 103 -13.11 11.53 5.49
CA PRO A 103 -14.22 12.30 6.03
C PRO A 103 -15.00 12.89 4.86
N ASP A 104 -16.31 12.69 4.88
CA ASP A 104 -17.21 13.19 3.84
C ASP A 104 -17.23 14.71 3.92
N LEU A 105 -16.47 15.36 3.03
CA LEU A 105 -16.43 16.82 2.93
C LEU A 105 -17.76 17.39 2.40
N SER A 106 -18.73 16.54 2.02
CA SER A 106 -20.07 16.99 1.59
C SER A 106 -21.00 17.37 2.76
N VAL A 107 -20.65 17.09 4.02
CA VAL A 107 -21.39 17.61 5.18
C VAL A 107 -20.82 18.97 5.60
N SER A 108 -21.05 19.98 4.77
CA SER A 108 -21.00 21.39 5.21
C SER A 108 -22.09 22.18 4.49
N GLY A 109 -23.24 22.30 5.16
CA GLY A 109 -24.31 23.19 4.74
C GLY A 109 -25.70 22.62 4.99
N SER A 110 -26.21 22.78 6.21
CA SER A 110 -27.64 22.93 6.57
C SER A 110 -27.76 23.00 8.10
N GLY A 111 -28.01 24.21 8.64
CA GLY A 111 -28.26 24.45 10.07
C GLY A 111 -27.70 25.78 10.52
#